data_AF-A0A4Y9JPD7-F1
#
_entry.id   AF-A0A4Y9JPD7-F1
#
_cell.length_a   1.000
_cell.length_b   1.000
_cell.length_c   1.000
_cell.angle_alpha   90.00
_cell.angle_beta   90.00
_cell.angle_gamma   90.00
#
_symmetry.space_group_name_H-M   'P 1'
#
loop_
_entity.id
_entity.type
_entity.pdbx_description
1 polymer ?
#
loop_
_entity_poly.entity_id
_entity_poly.type
_entity_poly.pdbx_seq_one_letter_code
_entity_poly.pdbx_strand_id
1 'polypeptide(L)'
;MNNKLKNVLVNSGYAIFSNLLSMFVSTLVILVLPKLIGVESYGYWQLYLFYVSYVGFFHFGWIDGIYLKYGGSHFEDLDERKFYSQFVMYILFQSVIAFLIFIYGLVYTTDSDKQFIFEQLGITLLLTNVRFFIIYILQTTNRIKQSSAITILDRFLYAVLLIGFILVDINHYQMMIYVDVLARFMSLLYGLYLCRSILCKNLSYFKLDYFEVIDNIKVGSNLMLSNVASLLIIGTVRLGIERQWDIATFGKVSLTLSISNLMMIFINAVGIVIFPMLKRLERGKLSILYTSLRNVLMPFMLGILLLYYPLKLVLVNWLPHYMESIKYMVLIFPMAIYEGKMSLLINTYLKALRMEKYILRVNIRTVCLSLVLTLLTTVVFKNLDLAIVSIVVLLAFRCIVAEQAVARELEIHVKSDIYFEVLLTMVFIVAGWFLPPMIAIILYIVCYGVYLWMKKASLHATVRNLKQSLS
;
A
#
# COMPACT_ATOMS: atom_id res chain seq x y z
N MET A 1 12.52 -33.98 -3.29
CA MET A 1 12.44 -32.55 -2.91
C MET A 1 11.93 -32.46 -1.47
N ASN A 2 12.69 -31.86 -0.56
CA ASN A 2 12.43 -31.93 0.90
C ASN A 2 11.01 -31.42 1.24
N ASN A 3 10.19 -32.18 1.96
CA ASN A 3 8.76 -31.86 2.22
C ASN A 3 8.55 -30.46 2.82
N LYS A 4 9.51 -29.96 3.61
CA LYS A 4 9.52 -28.58 4.13
C LYS A 4 9.58 -27.52 3.01
N LEU A 5 10.43 -27.74 2.00
CA LEU A 5 10.59 -26.81 0.88
C LEU A 5 9.32 -26.77 0.01
N LYS A 6 8.69 -27.94 -0.20
CA LYS A 6 7.40 -28.05 -0.89
C LYS A 6 6.30 -27.28 -0.14
N ASN A 7 6.21 -27.43 1.18
CA ASN A 7 5.21 -26.72 2.00
C ASN A 7 5.41 -25.20 1.99
N VAL A 8 6.66 -24.72 2.06
CA VAL A 8 6.97 -23.27 1.98
C VAL A 8 6.55 -22.70 0.62
N LEU A 9 6.85 -23.40 -0.49
CA LEU A 9 6.48 -22.96 -1.83
C LEU A 9 4.95 -22.94 -2.02
N VAL A 10 4.26 -23.98 -1.55
CA VAL A 10 2.80 -24.06 -1.64
C VAL A 10 2.13 -22.96 -0.80
N ASN A 11 2.59 -22.74 0.44
CA ASN A 11 2.04 -21.70 1.31
C ASN A 11 2.28 -20.29 0.74
N SER A 12 3.48 -20.04 0.21
CA SER A 12 3.79 -18.77 -0.47
C SER A 12 2.90 -18.59 -1.70
N GLY A 13 2.65 -19.65 -2.48
CA GLY A 13 1.75 -19.63 -3.63
C GLY A 13 0.32 -19.24 -3.27
N TYR A 14 -0.24 -19.77 -2.17
CA TYR A 14 -1.58 -19.40 -1.70
C TYR A 14 -1.66 -17.94 -1.24
N ALA A 15 -0.63 -17.43 -0.56
CA ALA A 15 -0.59 -16.02 -0.17
C ALA A 15 -0.51 -15.09 -1.40
N ILE A 16 0.35 -15.44 -2.37
CA ILE A 16 0.52 -14.67 -3.61
C ILE A 16 -0.79 -14.68 -4.42
N PHE A 17 -1.39 -15.84 -4.63
CA PHE A 17 -2.64 -15.95 -5.40
C PHE A 17 -3.78 -15.16 -4.74
N SER A 18 -3.92 -15.24 -3.41
CA SER A 18 -4.89 -14.45 -2.65
C SER A 18 -4.71 -12.94 -2.86
N ASN A 19 -3.47 -12.45 -2.77
CA ASN A 19 -3.16 -11.04 -2.97
C ASN A 19 -3.41 -10.60 -4.42
N LEU A 20 -3.06 -11.43 -5.42
CA LEU A 20 -3.33 -11.15 -6.84
C LEU A 20 -4.83 -11.12 -7.14
N LEU A 21 -5.62 -12.01 -6.55
CA LEU A 21 -7.08 -12.02 -6.72
C LEU A 21 -7.72 -10.79 -6.04
N SER A 22 -7.31 -10.49 -4.81
CA SER A 22 -7.74 -9.27 -4.09
C SER A 22 -7.41 -8.00 -4.87
N MET A 23 -6.22 -7.95 -5.47
CA MET A 23 -5.82 -6.87 -6.37
C MET A 23 -6.77 -6.79 -7.57
N PHE A 24 -7.00 -7.91 -8.26
CA PHE A 24 -7.78 -7.93 -9.49
C PHE A 24 -9.19 -7.39 -9.24
N VAL A 25 -9.83 -7.85 -8.15
CA VAL A 25 -11.11 -7.30 -7.69
C VAL A 25 -11.01 -5.80 -7.42
N SER A 26 -9.99 -5.36 -6.69
CA SER A 26 -9.80 -3.93 -6.38
C SER A 26 -9.62 -3.09 -7.64
N THR A 27 -8.91 -3.61 -8.64
CA THR A 27 -8.67 -2.97 -9.95
C THR A 27 -9.98 -2.82 -10.72
N LEU A 28 -10.78 -3.89 -10.78
CA LEU A 28 -12.10 -3.84 -11.41
C LEU A 28 -12.98 -2.79 -10.74
N VAL A 29 -13.00 -2.76 -9.41
CA VAL A 29 -13.77 -1.76 -8.65
C VAL A 29 -13.27 -0.35 -8.97
N ILE A 30 -11.96 -0.09 -8.96
CA ILE A 30 -11.39 1.23 -9.25
C ILE A 30 -11.71 1.72 -10.67
N LEU A 31 -11.78 0.82 -11.67
CA LEU A 31 -11.99 1.20 -13.07
C LEU A 31 -13.45 1.17 -13.52
N VAL A 32 -14.27 0.30 -12.93
CA VAL A 32 -15.68 0.11 -13.34
C VAL A 32 -16.60 0.99 -12.51
N LEU A 33 -16.39 1.06 -11.20
CA LEU A 33 -17.27 1.77 -10.28
C LEU A 33 -17.44 3.28 -10.58
N PRO A 34 -16.38 4.06 -10.89
CA PRO A 34 -16.54 5.49 -11.16
C PRO A 34 -17.43 5.79 -12.38
N LYS A 35 -17.55 4.83 -13.31
CA LYS A 35 -18.42 4.96 -14.49
C LYS A 35 -19.90 4.89 -14.15
N LEU A 36 -20.26 4.21 -13.06
CA LEU A 36 -21.64 3.81 -12.77
C LEU A 36 -22.38 4.79 -11.85
N ILE A 37 -21.67 5.50 -10.97
CA ILE A 37 -22.30 6.17 -9.81
C ILE A 37 -22.13 7.69 -9.75
N GLY A 38 -21.52 8.27 -10.78
CA GLY A 38 -21.22 9.70 -10.82
C GLY A 38 -19.98 10.09 -10.01
N VAL A 39 -19.51 11.32 -10.25
CA VAL A 39 -18.21 11.82 -9.74
C VAL A 39 -18.26 12.13 -8.24
N GLU A 40 -19.37 12.68 -7.75
CA GLU A 40 -19.53 13.02 -6.32
C GLU A 40 -19.67 11.78 -5.44
N SER A 41 -20.58 10.85 -5.79
CA SER A 41 -20.72 9.57 -5.09
C SER A 41 -19.40 8.80 -5.07
N TYR A 42 -18.68 8.78 -6.20
CA TYR A 42 -17.35 8.17 -6.23
C TYR A 42 -16.34 8.92 -5.36
N GLY A 43 -16.43 10.25 -5.26
CA GLY A 43 -15.65 11.06 -4.34
C GLY A 43 -15.85 10.67 -2.88
N TYR A 44 -17.10 10.53 -2.43
CA TYR A 44 -17.43 10.05 -1.08
C TYR A 44 -16.97 8.61 -0.84
N TRP A 45 -17.13 7.73 -1.83
CA TRP A 45 -16.58 6.38 -1.77
C TRP A 45 -15.05 6.38 -1.62
N GLN A 46 -14.35 7.22 -2.38
CA GLN A 46 -12.90 7.39 -2.25
C GLN A 46 -12.50 7.99 -0.90
N LEU A 47 -13.34 8.85 -0.32
CA LEU A 47 -13.09 9.44 1.00
C LEU A 47 -13.21 8.38 2.09
N TYR A 48 -14.25 7.54 2.01
CA TYR A 48 -14.40 6.37 2.87
C TYR A 48 -13.20 5.43 2.73
N LEU A 49 -12.83 5.02 1.51
CA LEU A 49 -11.66 4.15 1.29
C LEU A 49 -10.35 4.77 1.78
N PHE A 50 -10.21 6.09 1.62
CA PHE A 50 -9.08 6.83 2.15
C PHE A 50 -9.00 6.69 3.66
N TYR A 51 -10.07 6.95 4.41
CA TYR A 51 -10.07 6.77 5.86
C TYR A 51 -9.90 5.31 6.29
N VAL A 52 -10.53 4.37 5.60
CA VAL A 52 -10.36 2.92 5.85
C VAL A 52 -8.90 2.49 5.71
N SER A 53 -8.11 3.13 4.84
CA SER A 53 -6.68 2.80 4.74
C SER A 53 -5.86 3.10 6.02
N TYR A 54 -6.39 3.92 6.94
CA TYR A 54 -5.77 4.25 8.23
C TYR A 54 -6.33 3.43 9.40
N VAL A 55 -7.45 2.73 9.22
CA VAL A 55 -8.08 1.92 10.27
C VAL A 55 -7.12 0.92 10.90
N GLY A 56 -6.28 0.30 10.06
CA GLY A 56 -5.28 -0.67 10.50
C GLY A 56 -4.21 -0.09 11.43
N PHE A 57 -4.20 1.20 11.73
CA PHE A 57 -3.23 1.80 12.65
C PHE A 57 -3.74 1.85 14.08
N PHE A 58 -5.04 1.76 14.27
CA PHE A 58 -5.67 1.88 15.58
C PHE A 58 -5.47 0.64 16.47
N HIS A 59 -4.79 -0.40 15.98
CA HIS A 59 -4.30 -1.48 16.83
C HIS A 59 -3.00 -1.15 17.58
N PHE A 60 -2.38 0.00 17.32
CA PHE A 60 -1.17 0.52 17.98
C PHE A 60 0.02 -0.46 18.06
N GLY A 61 0.15 -1.36 17.08
CA GLY A 61 1.19 -2.39 17.08
C GLY A 61 0.90 -3.62 17.96
N TRP A 62 -0.27 -3.72 18.59
CA TRP A 62 -0.63 -4.90 19.40
C TRP A 62 -0.59 -6.19 18.58
N ILE A 63 -1.30 -6.24 17.45
CA ILE A 63 -1.34 -7.43 16.58
C ILE A 63 0.05 -7.72 15.99
N ASP A 64 0.80 -6.68 15.59
CA ASP A 64 2.17 -6.83 15.11
C ASP A 64 3.07 -7.46 16.18
N GLY A 65 2.90 -7.10 17.45
CA GLY A 65 3.62 -7.70 18.57
C GLY A 65 3.34 -9.18 18.74
N ILE A 66 2.07 -9.58 18.63
CA ILE A 66 1.66 -11.00 18.65
C ILE A 66 2.33 -11.73 17.48
N TYR A 67 2.27 -11.19 16.27
CA TYR A 67 2.88 -11.80 15.09
C TYR A 67 4.40 -11.97 15.22
N LEU A 68 5.08 -11.01 15.85
CA LEU A 68 6.53 -11.07 16.06
C LEU A 68 6.92 -12.05 17.18
N LYS A 69 6.16 -12.09 18.28
CA LYS A 69 6.48 -12.95 19.45
C LYS A 69 6.13 -14.42 19.24
N TYR A 70 5.01 -14.69 18.56
CA TYR A 70 4.50 -16.05 18.34
C TYR A 70 4.81 -16.56 16.92
N GLY A 71 5.77 -15.95 16.23
CA GLY A 71 6.20 -16.33 14.89
C GLY A 71 6.76 -17.75 14.86
N GLY A 72 6.09 -18.68 14.18
CA GLY A 72 6.54 -20.06 14.03
C GLY A 72 6.00 -21.03 15.09
N SER A 73 5.21 -20.57 16.05
CA SER A 73 4.45 -21.44 16.96
C SER A 73 3.47 -22.33 16.21
N HIS A 74 3.14 -23.51 16.72
CA HIS A 74 2.03 -24.29 16.17
C HIS A 74 0.72 -23.80 16.77
N PHE A 75 -0.37 -23.94 16.02
CA PHE A 75 -1.66 -23.39 16.43
C PHE A 75 -2.20 -24.10 17.68
N GLU A 76 -1.91 -25.39 17.78
CA GLU A 76 -2.28 -26.27 18.87
C GLU A 76 -1.49 -25.96 20.16
N ASP A 77 -0.32 -25.34 20.04
CA ASP A 77 0.55 -25.00 21.17
C ASP A 77 0.25 -23.62 21.77
N LEU A 78 -0.70 -22.88 21.19
CA LEU A 78 -1.10 -21.57 21.70
C LEU A 78 -1.87 -21.72 23.01
N ASP A 79 -1.46 -20.96 24.02
CA ASP A 79 -2.19 -20.90 25.30
C ASP A 79 -3.59 -20.31 25.07
N GLU A 80 -4.59 -21.18 25.12
CA GLU A 80 -5.99 -20.82 24.86
C GLU A 80 -6.49 -19.72 25.78
N ARG A 81 -6.11 -19.77 27.06
CA ARG A 81 -6.53 -18.79 28.06
C ARG A 81 -5.91 -17.42 27.76
N LYS A 82 -4.63 -17.41 27.42
CA LYS A 82 -3.88 -16.20 27.09
C LYS A 82 -4.44 -15.54 25.83
N PHE A 83 -4.59 -16.29 24.75
CA PHE A 83 -5.08 -15.74 23.48
C PHE A 83 -6.56 -15.34 23.54
N TYR A 84 -7.41 -16.08 24.26
CA TYR A 84 -8.79 -15.66 24.52
C TYR A 84 -8.83 -14.34 25.29
N SER A 85 -8.01 -14.20 26.33
CA SER A 85 -7.93 -12.96 27.12
C SER A 85 -7.45 -11.78 26.28
N GLN A 86 -6.41 -11.97 25.48
CA GLN A 86 -5.92 -10.98 24.52
C GLN A 86 -7.00 -10.58 23.52
N PHE A 87 -7.76 -11.55 22.99
CA PHE A 87 -8.84 -11.30 22.05
C PHE A 87 -9.97 -10.45 22.65
N VAL A 88 -10.44 -10.78 23.86
CA VAL A 88 -11.49 -10.01 24.56
C VAL A 88 -11.01 -8.59 24.87
N MET A 89 -9.81 -8.43 25.44
CA MET A 89 -9.24 -7.11 25.71
C MET A 89 -9.08 -6.30 24.43
N TYR A 90 -8.69 -6.94 23.33
CA TYR A 90 -8.51 -6.31 22.04
C TYR A 90 -9.84 -5.85 21.41
N ILE A 91 -10.90 -6.66 21.47
CA ILE A 91 -12.25 -6.23 21.05
C ILE A 91 -12.69 -5.02 21.86
N LEU A 92 -12.59 -5.06 23.18
CA LEU A 92 -12.98 -3.94 24.05
C LEU A 92 -12.23 -2.67 23.66
N PHE A 93 -10.91 -2.78 23.49
CA PHE A 93 -10.06 -1.67 23.09
C PHE A 93 -10.45 -1.09 21.72
N GLN A 94 -10.70 -1.93 20.71
CA GLN A 94 -11.13 -1.48 19.38
C GLN A 94 -12.55 -0.89 19.41
N SER A 95 -13.46 -1.42 20.23
CA SER A 95 -14.81 -0.87 20.42
C SER A 95 -14.78 0.53 21.01
N VAL A 96 -13.89 0.80 21.97
CA VAL A 96 -13.68 2.15 22.51
C VAL A 96 -13.23 3.12 21.42
N ILE A 97 -12.26 2.73 20.60
CA ILE A 97 -11.79 3.57 19.49
C ILE A 97 -12.90 3.79 18.46
N ALA A 98 -13.61 2.74 18.07
CA ALA A 98 -14.74 2.82 17.14
C ALA A 98 -15.81 3.79 17.65
N PHE A 99 -16.12 3.74 18.95
CA PHE A 99 -17.05 4.67 19.58
C PHE A 99 -16.54 6.11 19.57
N LEU A 100 -15.24 6.34 19.83
CA LEU A 100 -14.65 7.69 19.74
C LEU A 100 -14.71 8.26 18.32
N ILE A 101 -14.48 7.44 17.30
CA ILE A 101 -14.62 7.86 15.89
C ILE A 101 -16.08 8.20 15.57
N PHE A 102 -17.02 7.38 16.04
CA PHE A 102 -18.45 7.64 15.87
C PHE A 102 -18.84 8.99 16.51
N ILE A 103 -18.45 9.24 17.76
CA ILE A 103 -18.70 10.51 18.45
C ILE A 103 -18.02 11.69 17.73
N TYR A 104 -16.80 11.50 17.22
CA TYR A 104 -16.13 12.52 16.44
C TYR A 104 -16.94 12.90 15.18
N GLY A 105 -17.47 11.91 14.47
CA GLY A 105 -18.37 12.11 13.33
C GLY A 105 -19.58 12.96 13.69
N LEU A 106 -20.26 12.63 14.79
CA LEU A 106 -21.46 13.36 15.24
C LEU A 106 -21.21 14.80 15.67
N VAL A 107 -20.07 15.07 16.33
CA VAL A 107 -19.82 16.38 16.97
C VAL A 107 -19.10 17.35 16.04
N TYR A 108 -18.16 16.88 15.22
CA TYR A 108 -17.25 17.75 14.46
C TYR A 108 -17.58 17.84 12.98
N THR A 109 -18.59 17.11 12.50
CA THR A 109 -18.94 17.07 11.08
C THR A 109 -20.36 17.61 10.88
N THR A 110 -20.50 18.69 10.11
CA THR A 110 -21.81 19.29 9.78
C THR A 110 -22.40 18.72 8.49
N ASP A 111 -21.56 18.10 7.67
CA ASP A 111 -21.94 17.47 6.39
C ASP A 111 -22.48 16.06 6.67
N SER A 112 -23.72 15.79 6.24
CA SER A 112 -24.40 14.52 6.48
C SER A 112 -23.69 13.33 5.84
N ASP A 113 -23.07 13.51 4.67
CA ASP A 113 -22.34 12.44 3.98
C ASP A 113 -21.06 12.10 4.73
N LYS A 114 -20.32 13.12 5.18
CA LYS A 114 -19.11 12.90 5.99
C LYS A 114 -19.44 12.30 7.36
N GLN A 115 -20.55 12.71 7.98
CA GLN A 115 -21.03 12.10 9.23
C GLN A 115 -21.30 10.61 9.02
N PHE A 116 -22.07 10.25 7.99
CA PHE A 116 -22.33 8.86 7.63
C PHE A 116 -21.03 8.07 7.40
N ILE A 117 -20.05 8.66 6.70
CA ILE A 117 -18.73 8.03 6.49
C ILE A 117 -18.03 7.74 7.82
N PHE A 118 -18.03 8.66 8.79
CA PHE A 118 -17.42 8.42 10.10
C PHE A 118 -18.13 7.34 10.91
N GLU A 119 -19.47 7.29 10.85
CA GLU A 119 -20.26 6.25 11.50
C GLU A 119 -19.88 4.86 10.97
N GLN A 120 -19.86 4.71 9.65
CA GLN A 120 -19.46 3.47 9.00
C GLN A 120 -17.98 3.16 9.20
N LEU A 121 -17.12 4.17 9.28
CA LEU A 121 -15.70 4.01 9.58
C LEU A 121 -15.47 3.38 10.95
N GLY A 122 -16.24 3.75 11.97
CA GLY A 122 -16.19 3.13 13.30
C GLY A 122 -16.51 1.63 13.25
N ILE A 123 -17.57 1.26 12.54
CA ILE A 123 -17.95 -0.15 12.34
C ILE A 123 -16.85 -0.89 11.57
N THR A 124 -16.41 -0.34 10.44
CA THR A 124 -15.35 -0.92 9.62
C THR A 124 -14.04 -1.04 10.40
N LEU A 125 -13.75 -0.11 11.31
CA LEU A 125 -12.60 -0.17 12.18
C LEU A 125 -12.62 -1.41 13.04
N LEU A 126 -13.70 -1.60 13.78
CA LEU A 126 -13.87 -2.76 14.65
C LEU A 126 -13.78 -4.06 13.84
N LEU A 127 -14.56 -4.18 12.76
CA LEU A 127 -14.58 -5.40 11.94
C LEU A 127 -13.22 -5.73 11.36
N THR A 128 -12.53 -4.73 10.80
CA THR A 128 -11.23 -4.91 10.14
C THR A 128 -10.15 -5.31 11.14
N ASN A 129 -10.07 -4.62 12.28
CA ASN A 129 -9.02 -4.85 13.26
C ASN A 129 -9.22 -6.17 14.01
N VAL A 130 -10.46 -6.54 14.36
CA VAL A 130 -10.74 -7.86 14.95
C VAL A 130 -10.43 -8.97 13.94
N ARG A 131 -10.74 -8.76 12.66
CA ARG A 131 -10.36 -9.71 11.60
C ARG A 131 -8.85 -9.82 11.42
N PHE A 132 -8.10 -8.71 11.52
CA PHE A 132 -6.64 -8.74 11.46
C PHE A 132 -6.05 -9.57 12.59
N PHE A 133 -6.60 -9.51 13.81
CA PHE A 133 -6.16 -10.36 14.91
C PHE A 133 -6.21 -11.85 14.53
N ILE A 134 -7.33 -12.30 13.93
CA ILE A 134 -7.52 -13.68 13.47
C ILE A 134 -6.55 -14.03 12.34
N ILE A 135 -6.45 -13.16 11.33
CA ILE A 135 -5.56 -13.37 10.19
C ILE A 135 -4.11 -13.51 10.65
N TYR A 136 -3.66 -12.68 11.58
CA TYR A 136 -2.28 -12.68 12.07
C TYR A 136 -1.98 -13.90 12.94
N ILE A 137 -2.95 -14.39 13.75
CA ILE A 137 -2.81 -15.68 14.44
C ILE A 137 -2.58 -16.80 13.42
N LEU A 138 -3.45 -16.90 12.41
CA LEU A 138 -3.33 -17.95 11.40
C LEU A 138 -2.02 -17.84 10.62
N GLN A 139 -1.57 -16.62 10.31
CA GLN A 139 -0.29 -16.40 9.63
C GLN A 139 0.90 -16.78 10.52
N THR A 140 0.89 -16.39 11.79
CA THR A 140 1.98 -16.66 12.73
C THR A 140 2.14 -18.15 13.00
N THR A 141 1.03 -18.90 12.95
CA THR A 141 1.01 -20.36 13.09
C THR A 141 1.14 -21.12 11.76
N ASN A 142 1.60 -20.45 10.70
CA ASN A 142 1.81 -21.03 9.36
C ASN A 142 0.55 -21.67 8.72
N ARG A 143 -0.65 -21.26 9.13
CA ARG A 143 -1.95 -21.64 8.53
C ARG A 143 -2.33 -20.67 7.41
N ILE A 144 -1.38 -20.43 6.51
CA ILE A 144 -1.48 -19.41 5.44
C ILE A 144 -2.70 -19.62 4.54
N LYS A 145 -3.03 -20.87 4.22
CA LYS A 145 -4.22 -21.20 3.42
C LYS A 145 -5.52 -20.69 4.07
N GLN A 146 -5.65 -20.84 5.38
CA GLN A 146 -6.82 -20.39 6.14
C GLN A 146 -6.90 -18.86 6.20
N SER A 147 -5.77 -18.19 6.49
CA SER A 147 -5.74 -16.71 6.45
C SER A 147 -6.02 -16.13 5.07
N SER A 148 -5.52 -16.79 4.01
CA SER A 148 -5.80 -16.39 2.63
C SER A 148 -7.27 -16.56 2.29
N ALA A 149 -7.90 -17.66 2.73
CA ALA A 149 -9.33 -17.88 2.50
C ALA A 149 -10.21 -16.78 3.11
N ILE A 150 -9.89 -16.29 4.32
CA ILE A 150 -10.59 -15.15 4.96
C ILE A 150 -10.51 -13.89 4.07
N THR A 151 -9.32 -13.61 3.54
CA THR A 151 -9.05 -12.42 2.71
C THR A 151 -9.72 -12.52 1.34
N ILE A 152 -9.70 -13.70 0.71
CA ILE A 152 -10.38 -13.95 -0.56
C ILE A 152 -11.89 -13.82 -0.38
N LEU A 153 -12.45 -14.39 0.70
CA LEU A 153 -13.88 -14.33 0.97
C LEU A 153 -14.38 -12.89 1.08
N ASP A 154 -13.64 -12.02 1.78
CA ASP A 154 -13.92 -10.57 1.86
C ASP A 154 -14.08 -9.95 0.47
N ARG A 155 -13.07 -10.14 -0.38
CA ARG A 155 -13.01 -9.50 -1.70
C ARG A 155 -14.00 -10.09 -2.67
N PHE A 156 -14.19 -11.41 -2.62
CA PHE A 156 -15.16 -12.10 -3.44
C PHE A 156 -16.59 -11.69 -3.09
N LEU A 157 -16.95 -11.68 -1.80
CA LEU A 157 -18.27 -11.22 -1.36
C LEU A 157 -18.50 -9.76 -1.72
N TYR A 158 -17.51 -8.90 -1.48
CA TYR A 158 -17.60 -7.49 -1.88
C TYR A 158 -17.89 -7.35 -3.39
N ALA A 159 -17.13 -8.06 -4.25
CA ALA A 159 -17.33 -8.01 -5.70
C ALA A 159 -18.72 -8.52 -6.13
N VAL A 160 -19.14 -9.68 -5.62
CA VAL A 160 -20.41 -10.30 -5.98
C VAL A 160 -21.59 -9.44 -5.54
N LEU A 161 -21.57 -8.96 -4.30
CA LEU A 161 -22.62 -8.08 -3.78
C LEU A 161 -22.65 -6.77 -4.56
N LEU A 162 -21.49 -6.15 -4.81
CA LEU A 162 -21.41 -4.90 -5.57
C LEU A 162 -22.00 -5.06 -6.98
N ILE A 163 -21.65 -6.13 -7.70
CA ILE A 163 -22.23 -6.45 -9.01
C ILE A 163 -23.74 -6.63 -8.90
N GLY A 164 -24.22 -7.36 -7.89
CA GLY A 164 -25.66 -7.56 -7.65
C GLY A 164 -26.41 -6.24 -7.49
N PHE A 165 -25.88 -5.29 -6.70
CA PHE A 165 -26.50 -3.98 -6.49
C PHE A 165 -26.48 -3.10 -7.75
N ILE A 166 -25.39 -3.15 -8.52
CA ILE A 166 -25.29 -2.45 -9.81
C ILE A 166 -26.36 -2.95 -10.79
N LEU A 167 -26.64 -4.27 -10.81
CA LEU A 167 -27.68 -4.83 -11.69
C LEU A 167 -29.10 -4.40 -11.32
N VAL A 168 -29.32 -3.92 -10.09
CA VAL A 168 -30.61 -3.39 -9.60
C VAL A 168 -30.68 -1.85 -9.73
N ASP A 169 -29.70 -1.25 -10.41
CA ASP A 169 -29.59 0.21 -10.66
C ASP A 169 -29.51 1.07 -9.38
N ILE A 170 -28.96 0.49 -8.30
CA ILE A 170 -28.75 1.21 -7.04
C ILE A 170 -27.35 1.84 -7.07
N ASN A 171 -27.28 3.13 -7.41
CA ASN A 171 -26.03 3.83 -7.74
C ASN A 171 -25.54 4.80 -6.63
N HIS A 172 -25.94 4.59 -5.38
CA HIS A 172 -25.55 5.45 -4.24
C HIS A 172 -24.30 4.93 -3.53
N TYR A 173 -23.40 5.84 -3.14
CA TYR A 173 -22.14 5.47 -2.47
C TYR A 173 -22.38 4.79 -1.11
N GLN A 174 -23.46 5.14 -0.40
CA GLN A 174 -23.81 4.55 0.89
C GLN A 174 -23.97 3.03 0.79
N MET A 175 -24.56 2.55 -0.31
CA MET A 175 -24.78 1.12 -0.54
C MET A 175 -23.46 0.36 -0.73
N MET A 176 -22.46 1.01 -1.31
CA MET A 176 -21.12 0.42 -1.45
C MET A 176 -20.42 0.27 -0.13
N ILE A 177 -20.62 1.25 0.76
CA ILE A 177 -20.11 1.20 2.12
C ILE A 177 -20.79 0.06 2.88
N TYR A 178 -22.12 -0.08 2.79
CA TYR A 178 -22.83 -1.22 3.39
C TYR A 178 -22.34 -2.57 2.85
N VAL A 179 -22.09 -2.67 1.54
CA VAL A 179 -21.54 -3.88 0.91
C VAL A 179 -20.13 -4.20 1.42
N ASP A 180 -19.26 -3.20 1.56
CA ASP A 180 -17.91 -3.37 2.14
C ASP A 180 -17.99 -3.81 3.61
N VAL A 181 -18.85 -3.19 4.41
CA VAL A 181 -19.08 -3.56 5.81
C VAL A 181 -19.61 -5.00 5.93
N LEU A 182 -20.61 -5.35 5.13
CA LEU A 182 -21.21 -6.69 5.14
C LEU A 182 -20.20 -7.77 4.72
N ALA A 183 -19.43 -7.53 3.66
CA ALA A 183 -18.38 -8.45 3.22
C ALA A 183 -17.33 -8.68 4.33
N ARG A 184 -16.93 -7.61 5.03
CA ARG A 184 -16.00 -7.70 6.18
C ARG A 184 -16.59 -8.48 7.33
N PHE A 185 -17.86 -8.24 7.66
CA PHE A 185 -18.56 -8.95 8.72
C PHE A 185 -18.64 -10.45 8.44
N MET A 186 -19.05 -10.85 7.23
CA MET A 186 -19.13 -12.26 6.83
C MET A 186 -17.75 -12.93 6.83
N SER A 187 -16.72 -12.22 6.36
CA SER A 187 -15.33 -12.67 6.40
C SER A 187 -14.82 -12.84 7.85
N LEU A 188 -15.19 -11.94 8.77
CA LEU A 188 -14.89 -12.05 10.19
C LEU A 188 -15.56 -13.28 10.82
N LEU A 189 -16.85 -13.52 10.55
CA LEU A 189 -17.57 -14.70 11.05
C LEU A 189 -16.88 -16.00 10.63
N TYR A 190 -16.46 -16.08 9.36
CA TYR A 190 -15.68 -17.21 8.87
C TYR A 190 -14.34 -17.35 9.61
N GLY A 191 -13.63 -16.25 9.85
CA GLY A 191 -12.41 -16.26 10.64
C GLY A 191 -12.61 -16.76 12.08
N LEU A 192 -13.68 -16.31 12.74
CA LEU A 192 -14.03 -16.75 14.10
C LEU A 192 -14.31 -18.25 14.13
N TYR A 193 -15.02 -18.76 13.12
CA TYR A 193 -15.26 -20.20 12.98
C TYR A 193 -13.95 -21.00 12.88
N LEU A 194 -12.96 -20.51 12.12
CA LEU A 194 -11.67 -21.20 11.96
C LEU A 194 -10.84 -21.21 13.26
N CYS A 195 -10.91 -20.15 14.05
CA CYS A 195 -10.16 -20.01 15.32
C CYS A 195 -11.01 -20.28 16.58
N ARG A 196 -12.19 -20.90 16.41
CA ARG A 196 -13.18 -21.10 17.50
C ARG A 196 -12.61 -21.84 18.71
N SER A 197 -11.65 -22.74 18.52
CA SER A 197 -11.06 -23.51 19.61
C SER A 197 -10.37 -22.62 20.64
N ILE A 198 -9.81 -21.48 20.22
CA ILE A 198 -9.06 -20.55 21.07
C ILE A 198 -9.90 -19.29 21.37
N LEU A 199 -10.62 -18.76 20.39
CA LEU A 199 -11.28 -17.46 20.48
C LEU A 199 -12.73 -17.52 21.00
N CYS A 200 -13.39 -18.68 20.89
CA CYS A 200 -14.78 -18.87 21.33
C CYS A 200 -14.82 -19.70 22.62
N LYS A 201 -14.38 -19.07 23.73
CA LYS A 201 -14.45 -19.66 25.09
C LYS A 201 -15.47 -18.93 25.96
N ASN A 202 -15.77 -19.52 27.12
CA ASN A 202 -16.55 -18.88 28.16
C ASN A 202 -15.75 -17.77 28.84
N LEU A 203 -16.44 -16.76 29.36
CA LEU A 203 -15.83 -15.64 30.09
C LEU A 203 -14.98 -16.08 31.31
N SER A 204 -15.18 -17.28 31.84
CA SER A 204 -14.31 -17.83 32.90
C SER A 204 -12.85 -18.02 32.48
N TYR A 205 -12.56 -18.14 31.18
CA TYR A 205 -11.21 -18.19 30.64
C TYR A 205 -10.54 -16.80 30.62
N PHE A 206 -11.32 -15.73 30.70
CA PHE A 206 -10.78 -14.38 30.70
C PHE A 206 -9.94 -14.14 31.96
N LYS A 207 -8.73 -13.61 31.74
CA LYS A 207 -7.88 -13.07 32.77
C LYS A 207 -7.28 -11.76 32.26
N LEU A 208 -7.45 -10.68 33.02
CA LEU A 208 -6.82 -9.41 32.69
C LEU A 208 -5.29 -9.58 32.73
N ASP A 209 -4.63 -9.34 31.60
CA ASP A 209 -3.18 -9.47 31.45
C ASP A 209 -2.62 -8.25 30.71
N TYR A 210 -2.59 -7.12 31.40
CA TYR A 210 -2.11 -5.86 30.84
C TYR A 210 -0.59 -5.88 30.55
N PHE A 211 0.18 -6.72 31.25
CA PHE A 211 1.62 -6.85 31.01
C PHE A 211 1.88 -7.40 29.60
N GLU A 212 1.19 -8.47 29.21
CA GLU A 212 1.31 -9.03 27.87
C GLU A 212 0.83 -8.04 26.79
N VAL A 213 -0.23 -7.26 27.08
CA VAL A 213 -0.70 -6.21 26.14
C VAL A 213 0.38 -5.15 25.89
N ILE A 214 0.96 -4.60 26.96
CA ILE A 214 2.00 -3.56 26.86
C ILE A 214 3.23 -4.11 26.16
N ASP A 215 3.62 -5.36 26.46
CA ASP A 215 4.77 -5.99 25.82
C ASP A 215 4.53 -6.20 24.31
N ASN A 216 3.33 -6.66 23.92
CA ASN A 216 2.95 -6.78 22.51
C ASN A 216 3.01 -5.42 21.78
N ILE A 217 2.39 -4.38 22.35
CA ILE A 217 2.42 -3.03 21.78
C ILE A 217 3.86 -2.51 21.66
N LYS A 218 4.69 -2.72 22.67
CA LYS A 218 6.10 -2.27 22.65
C LYS A 218 6.89 -2.95 21.54
N VAL A 219 6.70 -4.25 21.32
CA VAL A 219 7.38 -5.00 20.25
C VAL A 219 6.87 -4.60 18.87
N GLY A 220 5.56 -4.48 18.67
CA GLY A 220 4.97 -4.22 17.36
C GLY A 220 4.89 -2.75 16.93
N SER A 221 4.92 -1.80 17.85
CA SER A 221 4.73 -0.36 17.54
C SER A 221 5.73 0.19 16.52
N ASN A 222 7.00 -0.24 16.56
CA ASN A 222 8.02 0.19 15.60
C ASN A 222 7.66 -0.20 14.16
N LEU A 223 7.12 -1.42 13.97
CA LEU A 223 6.71 -1.93 12.66
C LEU A 223 5.48 -1.15 12.17
N MET A 224 4.48 -1.01 13.04
CA MET A 224 3.27 -0.25 12.74
C MET A 224 3.59 1.20 12.36
N LEU A 225 4.35 1.92 13.20
CA LEU A 225 4.72 3.32 12.96
C LEU A 225 5.48 3.51 11.64
N SER A 226 6.32 2.56 11.26
CA SER A 226 7.03 2.60 9.97
C SER A 226 6.06 2.54 8.80
N ASN A 227 5.05 1.67 8.87
CA ASN A 227 4.02 1.53 7.85
C ASN A 227 3.10 2.76 7.80
N VAL A 228 2.69 3.27 8.97
CA VAL A 228 1.87 4.48 9.11
C VAL A 228 2.56 5.68 8.49
N ALA A 229 3.83 5.90 8.85
CA ALA A 229 4.61 7.01 8.33
C ALA A 229 4.76 6.92 6.80
N SER A 230 4.90 5.71 6.24
CA SER A 230 4.93 5.54 4.78
C SER A 230 3.63 5.97 4.10
N LEU A 231 2.47 5.60 4.68
CA LEU A 231 1.15 5.93 4.12
C LEU A 231 0.81 7.42 4.30
N LEU A 232 1.19 8.03 5.42
CA LEU A 232 0.96 9.45 5.70
C LEU A 232 1.68 10.41 4.75
N ILE A 233 2.73 9.99 4.05
CA ILE A 233 3.43 10.84 3.07
C ILE A 233 2.44 11.29 1.99
N ILE A 234 1.73 10.36 1.37
CA ILE A 234 0.69 10.70 0.39
C ILE A 234 -0.59 11.15 1.11
N GLY A 235 -0.86 10.57 2.28
CA GLY A 235 -2.04 10.86 3.09
C GLY A 235 -2.23 12.31 3.48
N THR A 236 -1.17 12.95 3.93
CA THR A 236 -1.19 14.36 4.33
C THR A 236 -1.55 15.28 3.16
N VAL A 237 -0.99 15.03 1.98
CA VAL A 237 -1.37 15.78 0.76
C VAL A 237 -2.83 15.52 0.39
N ARG A 238 -3.30 14.26 0.43
CA ARG A 238 -4.70 13.92 0.17
C ARG A 238 -5.67 14.60 1.14
N LEU A 239 -5.33 14.67 2.43
CA LEU A 239 -6.10 15.42 3.43
C LEU A 239 -6.12 16.92 3.12
N GLY A 240 -4.98 17.49 2.72
CA GLY A 240 -4.93 18.89 2.28
C GLY A 240 -5.83 19.16 1.08
N ILE A 241 -5.87 18.23 0.12
CA ILE A 241 -6.74 18.34 -1.06
C ILE A 241 -8.22 18.21 -0.66
N GLU A 242 -8.56 17.22 0.16
CA GLU A 242 -9.93 16.99 0.66
C GLU A 242 -10.51 18.18 1.42
N ARG A 243 -9.68 18.88 2.20
CA ARG A 243 -10.12 20.03 3.00
C ARG A 243 -10.31 21.31 2.20
N GLN A 244 -9.55 21.48 1.13
CA GLN A 244 -9.48 22.75 0.39
C GLN A 244 -10.31 22.73 -0.92
N TRP A 245 -10.52 21.56 -1.52
CA TRP A 245 -11.32 21.38 -2.72
C TRP A 245 -12.55 20.52 -2.45
N ASP A 246 -13.50 20.53 -3.38
CA ASP A 246 -14.73 19.77 -3.29
C ASP A 246 -14.50 18.24 -3.39
N ILE A 247 -15.54 17.48 -2.99
CA ILE A 247 -15.48 16.03 -2.96
C ILE A 247 -15.26 15.42 -4.36
N ALA A 248 -15.79 16.08 -5.41
CA ALA A 248 -15.59 15.67 -6.79
C ALA A 248 -14.12 15.79 -7.21
N THR A 249 -13.43 16.90 -6.89
CA THR A 249 -12.00 17.09 -7.15
C THR A 249 -11.17 16.08 -6.36
N PHE A 250 -11.49 15.87 -5.08
CA PHE A 250 -10.82 14.84 -4.27
C PHE A 250 -10.99 13.44 -4.89
N GLY A 251 -12.20 13.08 -5.31
CA GLY A 251 -12.50 11.81 -5.97
C GLY A 251 -11.72 11.62 -7.28
N LYS A 252 -11.69 12.66 -8.10
CA LYS A 252 -10.90 12.78 -9.33
C LYS A 252 -9.41 12.52 -9.09
N VAL A 253 -8.79 13.19 -8.12
CA VAL A 253 -7.36 12.99 -7.76
C VAL A 253 -7.12 11.61 -7.16
N SER A 254 -8.03 11.13 -6.32
CA SER A 254 -7.96 9.83 -5.68
C SER A 254 -8.04 8.67 -6.68
N LEU A 255 -8.85 8.81 -7.75
CA LEU A 255 -8.86 7.88 -8.87
C LEU A 255 -7.48 7.79 -9.52
N THR A 256 -6.90 8.94 -9.87
CA THR A 256 -5.59 9.00 -10.53
C THR A 256 -4.48 8.41 -9.68
N LEU A 257 -4.48 8.66 -8.37
CA LEU A 257 -3.56 8.03 -7.42
C LEU A 257 -3.80 6.52 -7.32
N SER A 258 -5.06 6.08 -7.31
CA SER A 258 -5.41 4.65 -7.25
C SER A 258 -4.93 3.92 -8.49
N ILE A 259 -5.18 4.46 -9.68
CA ILE A 259 -4.71 3.89 -10.96
C ILE A 259 -3.17 3.85 -11.00
N SER A 260 -2.50 4.92 -10.57
CA SER A 260 -1.03 4.95 -10.52
C SER A 260 -0.47 3.92 -9.53
N ASN A 261 -1.17 3.68 -8.42
CA ASN A 261 -0.85 2.62 -7.47
C ASN A 261 -1.13 1.20 -8.00
N LEU A 262 -2.00 0.98 -8.99
CA LEU A 262 -2.19 -0.36 -9.58
C LEU A 262 -0.90 -0.90 -10.20
N MET A 263 -0.04 -0.01 -10.71
CA MET A 263 1.28 -0.38 -11.24
C MET A 263 2.21 -0.95 -10.16
N MET A 264 2.03 -0.55 -8.90
CA MET A 264 2.81 -1.10 -7.78
C MET A 264 2.63 -2.60 -7.61
N ILE A 265 1.60 -3.19 -8.19
CA ILE A 265 1.20 -4.55 -7.88
C ILE A 265 1.92 -5.55 -8.79
N PHE A 266 2.13 -5.20 -10.06
CA PHE A 266 3.09 -5.90 -10.94
C PHE A 266 4.51 -5.84 -10.39
N ILE A 267 4.87 -4.68 -9.85
CA ILE A 267 6.17 -4.40 -9.24
C ILE A 267 6.36 -5.29 -8.01
N ASN A 268 5.47 -5.21 -7.01
CA ASN A 268 5.59 -5.95 -5.73
C ASN A 268 5.67 -7.48 -5.91
N ALA A 269 5.02 -8.04 -6.92
CA ALA A 269 5.11 -9.48 -7.23
C ALA A 269 6.55 -9.93 -7.56
N VAL A 270 7.37 -9.07 -8.18
CA VAL A 270 8.79 -9.35 -8.49
C VAL A 270 9.66 -9.32 -7.22
N GLY A 271 9.35 -8.44 -6.27
CA GLY A 271 10.15 -8.24 -5.05
C GLY A 271 10.16 -9.45 -4.11
N ILE A 272 9.08 -10.22 -4.10
CA ILE A 272 8.93 -11.46 -3.32
C ILE A 272 9.97 -12.51 -3.73
N VAL A 273 10.38 -12.52 -5.00
CA VAL A 273 11.40 -13.45 -5.50
C VAL A 273 12.81 -13.02 -5.09
N ILE A 274 13.05 -11.71 -4.96
CA ILE A 274 14.37 -11.14 -4.71
C ILE A 274 14.78 -11.27 -3.24
N PHE A 275 13.86 -11.11 -2.28
CA PHE A 275 14.18 -11.10 -0.84
C PHE A 275 14.83 -12.41 -0.31
N PRO A 276 14.34 -13.62 -0.64
CA PRO A 276 14.97 -14.86 -0.19
C PRO A 276 16.38 -15.08 -0.72
N MET A 277 16.68 -14.57 -1.92
CA MET A 277 18.02 -14.64 -2.52
C MET A 277 19.02 -13.77 -1.75
N LEU A 278 18.59 -12.57 -1.33
CA LEU A 278 19.44 -11.61 -0.61
C LEU A 278 19.91 -12.13 0.74
N LYS A 279 19.03 -12.79 1.51
CA LYS A 279 19.36 -13.26 2.86
C LYS A 279 20.41 -14.38 2.88
N ARG A 280 20.68 -15.01 1.74
CA ARG A 280 21.62 -16.14 1.61
C ARG A 280 22.98 -15.74 1.04
N LEU A 281 23.16 -14.47 0.67
CA LEU A 281 24.38 -13.99 0.07
C LEU A 281 25.32 -13.38 1.11
N GLU A 282 26.61 -13.66 0.96
CA GLU A 282 27.66 -12.98 1.71
C GLU A 282 27.68 -11.48 1.39
N ARG A 283 28.10 -10.68 2.36
CA ARG A 283 28.04 -9.22 2.32
C ARG A 283 28.68 -8.61 1.07
N GLY A 284 29.80 -9.16 0.59
CA GLY A 284 30.49 -8.69 -0.62
C GLY A 284 29.69 -8.93 -1.92
N LYS A 285 28.86 -9.98 -1.98
CA LYS A 285 28.01 -10.29 -3.14
C LYS A 285 26.75 -9.41 -3.18
N LEU A 286 26.34 -8.83 -2.05
CA LEU A 286 25.19 -7.92 -1.96
C LEU A 286 25.40 -6.65 -2.80
N SER A 287 26.61 -6.08 -2.79
CA SER A 287 26.94 -4.87 -3.57
C SER A 287 26.83 -5.10 -5.09
N ILE A 288 27.37 -6.22 -5.57
CA ILE A 288 27.30 -6.63 -6.99
C ILE A 288 25.85 -6.91 -7.38
N LEU A 289 25.12 -7.63 -6.55
CA LEU A 289 23.71 -7.94 -6.82
C LEU A 289 22.86 -6.67 -6.83
N TYR A 290 23.09 -5.73 -5.91
CA TYR A 290 22.35 -4.48 -5.83
C TYR A 290 22.49 -3.70 -7.14
N THR A 291 23.74 -3.51 -7.57
CA THR A 291 24.06 -2.79 -8.80
C THR A 291 23.46 -3.49 -10.02
N SER A 292 23.51 -4.82 -10.05
CA SER A 292 22.93 -5.65 -11.12
C SER A 292 21.41 -5.49 -11.19
N LEU A 293 20.70 -5.67 -10.07
CA LEU A 293 19.26 -5.52 -10.00
C LEU A 293 18.82 -4.10 -10.35
N ARG A 294 19.53 -3.08 -9.85
CA ARG A 294 19.28 -1.68 -10.15
C ARG A 294 19.41 -1.38 -11.65
N ASN A 295 20.47 -1.87 -12.28
CA ASN A 295 20.72 -1.69 -13.71
C ASN A 295 19.65 -2.35 -14.60
N VAL A 296 18.92 -3.36 -14.12
CA VAL A 296 17.77 -3.94 -14.84
C VAL A 296 16.48 -3.19 -14.50
N LEU A 297 16.27 -2.94 -13.21
CA LEU A 297 15.03 -2.37 -12.69
C LEU A 297 14.81 -0.94 -13.20
N MET A 298 15.83 -0.08 -13.15
CA MET A 298 15.64 1.34 -13.47
C MET A 298 15.32 1.60 -14.94
N PRO A 299 16.02 0.99 -15.93
CA PRO A 299 15.57 1.06 -17.32
C PRO A 299 14.13 0.57 -17.51
N PHE A 300 13.77 -0.56 -16.90
CA PHE A 300 12.41 -1.08 -16.98
C PHE A 300 11.37 -0.10 -16.40
N MET A 301 11.60 0.45 -15.20
CA MET A 301 10.71 1.42 -14.56
C MET A 301 10.58 2.73 -15.35
N LEU A 302 11.68 3.23 -15.92
CA LEU A 302 11.66 4.43 -16.77
C LEU A 302 10.97 4.16 -18.10
N GLY A 303 11.11 2.96 -18.66
CA GLY A 303 10.37 2.52 -19.84
C GLY A 303 8.86 2.43 -19.61
N ILE A 304 8.43 2.01 -18.40
CA ILE A 304 7.00 1.96 -18.03
C ILE A 304 6.33 3.32 -18.15
N LEU A 305 7.04 4.44 -18.00
CA LEU A 305 6.46 5.77 -18.20
C LEU A 305 5.86 5.96 -19.60
N LEU A 306 6.34 5.23 -20.61
CA LEU A 306 5.74 5.24 -21.95
C LEU A 306 4.32 4.66 -21.97
N LEU A 307 3.97 3.77 -21.04
CA LEU A 307 2.61 3.21 -20.92
C LEU A 307 1.58 4.25 -20.49
N TYR A 308 2.01 5.39 -19.95
CA TYR A 308 1.11 6.51 -19.63
C TYR A 308 0.25 6.90 -20.83
N TYR A 309 0.85 7.03 -22.02
CA TYR A 309 0.15 7.57 -23.19
C TYR A 309 -0.95 6.67 -23.73
N PRO A 310 -0.73 5.36 -24.00
CA PRO A 310 -1.82 4.47 -24.37
C PRO A 310 -2.84 4.31 -23.24
N LEU A 311 -2.40 4.28 -21.98
CA LEU A 311 -3.30 4.18 -20.83
C LEU A 311 -4.21 5.41 -20.71
N LYS A 312 -3.68 6.62 -20.93
CA LYS A 312 -4.43 7.87 -20.97
C LYS A 312 -5.54 7.79 -22.02
N LEU A 313 -5.24 7.31 -23.23
CA LEU A 313 -6.22 7.19 -24.32
C LEU A 313 -7.36 6.24 -23.93
N VAL A 314 -7.02 5.07 -23.37
CA VAL A 314 -8.00 4.09 -22.90
C VAL A 314 -8.87 4.70 -21.79
N LEU A 315 -8.26 5.37 -20.81
CA LEU A 315 -8.98 5.93 -19.66
C LEU A 315 -9.89 7.10 -20.04
N VAL A 316 -9.46 8.00 -20.93
CA VAL A 316 -10.33 9.11 -21.38
C VAL A 316 -11.55 8.58 -22.13
N ASN A 317 -11.37 7.54 -22.95
CA ASN A 317 -12.49 6.89 -23.64
C ASN A 317 -13.39 6.10 -22.68
N TRP A 318 -12.81 5.50 -21.63
CA TRP A 318 -13.55 4.69 -20.67
C TRP A 318 -14.29 5.53 -19.60
N LEU A 319 -13.69 6.64 -19.17
CA LEU A 319 -14.14 7.53 -18.09
C LEU A 319 -14.13 9.00 -18.54
N PRO A 320 -14.99 9.40 -19.49
CA PRO A 320 -15.00 10.75 -20.05
C PRO A 320 -15.25 11.84 -18.98
N HIS A 321 -16.09 11.56 -17.99
CA HIS A 321 -16.39 12.46 -16.86
C HIS A 321 -15.16 12.74 -15.96
N TYR A 322 -14.09 11.95 -16.09
CA TYR A 322 -12.84 12.08 -15.33
C TYR A 322 -11.67 12.60 -16.19
N MET A 323 -11.92 13.07 -17.42
CA MET A 323 -10.88 13.51 -18.33
C MET A 323 -9.93 14.56 -17.72
N GLU A 324 -10.48 15.52 -16.96
CA GLU A 324 -9.67 16.52 -16.25
C GLU A 324 -8.72 15.90 -15.22
N SER A 325 -9.15 14.86 -14.52
CA SER A 325 -8.34 14.22 -13.49
C SER A 325 -7.29 13.28 -14.07
N ILE A 326 -7.60 12.68 -15.23
CA ILE A 326 -6.67 11.87 -16.02
C ILE A 326 -5.53 12.77 -16.55
N LYS A 327 -5.73 14.08 -16.73
CA LYS A 327 -4.64 15.01 -17.05
C LYS A 327 -3.58 15.03 -15.94
N TYR A 328 -3.98 15.05 -14.67
CA TYR A 328 -3.05 15.02 -13.53
C TYR A 328 -2.24 13.73 -13.43
N MET A 329 -2.65 12.68 -14.13
CA MET A 329 -1.93 11.41 -14.15
C MET A 329 -0.50 11.59 -14.64
N VAL A 330 -0.22 12.51 -15.57
CA VAL A 330 1.16 12.74 -16.03
C VAL A 330 2.08 13.26 -14.92
N LEU A 331 1.53 14.01 -13.98
CA LEU A 331 2.26 14.54 -12.83
C LEU A 331 2.54 13.44 -11.81
N ILE A 332 1.60 12.51 -11.63
CA ILE A 332 1.63 11.48 -10.60
C ILE A 332 2.31 10.19 -11.07
N PHE A 333 2.20 9.83 -12.35
CA PHE A 333 2.64 8.54 -12.89
C PHE A 333 4.09 8.16 -12.53
N PRO A 334 5.06 9.11 -12.45
CA PRO A 334 6.41 8.81 -11.99
C PRO A 334 6.51 8.30 -10.54
N MET A 335 5.45 8.39 -9.73
CA MET A 335 5.39 7.73 -8.45
C MET A 335 5.70 6.23 -8.55
N ALA A 336 5.32 5.57 -9.65
CA ALA A 336 5.58 4.15 -9.89
C ALA A 336 7.08 3.84 -9.89
N ILE A 337 7.92 4.76 -10.33
CA ILE A 337 9.39 4.61 -10.32
C ILE A 337 9.88 4.63 -8.87
N TYR A 338 9.53 5.67 -8.11
CA TYR A 338 10.08 5.88 -6.77
C TYR A 338 9.52 4.90 -5.74
N GLU A 339 8.22 4.65 -5.78
CA GLU A 339 7.58 3.62 -4.95
C GLU A 339 8.07 2.23 -5.36
N GLY A 340 8.18 1.95 -6.66
CA GLY A 340 8.65 0.65 -7.13
C GLY A 340 10.09 0.36 -6.73
N LYS A 341 10.99 1.34 -6.91
CA LYS A 341 12.38 1.23 -6.44
C LYS A 341 12.47 1.10 -4.93
N MET A 342 11.66 1.87 -4.19
CA MET A 342 11.62 1.82 -2.73
C MET A 342 11.15 0.45 -2.24
N SER A 343 10.09 -0.10 -2.82
CA SER A 343 9.50 -1.38 -2.43
C SER A 343 10.40 -2.57 -2.81
N LEU A 344 10.88 -2.63 -4.06
CA LEU A 344 11.56 -3.81 -4.58
C LEU A 344 13.02 -3.91 -4.18
N LEU A 345 13.70 -2.78 -4.16
CA LEU A 345 15.15 -2.76 -4.00
C LEU A 345 15.53 -2.20 -2.64
N ILE A 346 15.15 -0.95 -2.35
CA ILE A 346 15.69 -0.23 -1.19
C ILE A 346 15.21 -0.83 0.13
N ASN A 347 13.90 -1.00 0.33
CA ASN A 347 13.36 -1.60 1.56
C ASN A 347 13.85 -3.03 1.77
N THR A 348 13.92 -3.81 0.70
CA THR A 348 14.41 -5.19 0.72
C THR A 348 15.84 -5.26 1.25
N TYR A 349 16.72 -4.37 0.77
CA TYR A 349 18.10 -4.27 1.24
C TYR A 349 18.22 -3.68 2.64
N LEU A 350 17.49 -2.61 2.97
CA LEU A 350 17.51 -2.03 4.31
C LEU A 350 17.07 -3.05 5.37
N LYS A 351 16.06 -3.88 5.08
CA LYS A 351 15.66 -5.00 5.96
C LYS A 351 16.73 -6.09 6.02
N ALA A 352 17.35 -6.45 4.90
CA ALA A 352 18.44 -7.43 4.89
C ALA A 352 19.66 -6.96 5.72
N LEU A 353 19.93 -5.66 5.73
CA LEU A 353 21.01 -5.01 6.47
C LEU A 353 20.63 -4.66 7.93
N ARG A 354 19.43 -5.03 8.41
CA ARG A 354 18.90 -4.71 9.76
C ARG A 354 18.84 -3.20 10.07
N MET A 355 18.45 -2.41 9.07
CA MET A 355 18.32 -0.95 9.15
C MET A 355 16.85 -0.48 9.23
N GLU A 356 15.97 -1.24 9.87
CA GLU A 356 14.53 -0.92 9.96
C GLU A 356 14.29 0.41 10.68
N LYS A 357 15.10 0.72 11.70
CA LYS A 357 15.06 2.04 12.37
C LYS A 357 15.42 3.18 11.41
N TYR A 358 16.23 2.93 10.37
CA TYR A 358 16.53 3.93 9.35
C TYR A 358 15.32 4.15 8.42
N ILE A 359 14.63 3.08 8.01
CA ILE A 359 13.37 3.18 7.23
C ILE A 359 12.38 4.10 7.97
N LEU A 360 12.17 3.83 9.26
CA LEU A 360 11.28 4.66 10.09
C LEU A 360 11.71 6.13 10.12
N ARG A 361 13.00 6.41 10.36
CA ARG A 361 13.53 7.78 10.38
C ARG A 361 13.35 8.52 9.05
N VAL A 362 13.57 7.84 7.91
CA VAL A 362 13.37 8.45 6.59
C VAL A 362 11.89 8.72 6.31
N ASN A 363 11.00 7.79 6.67
CA ASN A 363 9.56 7.99 6.54
C ASN A 363 9.08 9.18 7.37
N ILE A 364 9.49 9.27 8.65
CA ILE A 364 9.12 10.40 9.53
C ILE A 364 9.63 11.74 8.96
N ARG A 365 10.89 11.81 8.52
CA ARG A 365 11.44 13.02 7.89
C ARG A 365 10.63 13.44 6.65
N THR A 366 10.22 12.46 5.85
CA THR A 366 9.40 12.71 4.66
C THR A 366 7.98 13.16 5.04
N VAL A 367 7.38 12.61 6.09
CA VAL A 367 6.08 13.07 6.60
C VAL A 367 6.16 14.51 7.08
N CYS A 368 7.22 14.89 7.81
CA CYS A 368 7.42 16.28 8.22
C CYS A 368 7.52 17.22 7.00
N LEU A 369 8.30 16.84 5.98
CA LEU A 369 8.36 17.58 4.72
C LEU A 369 6.99 17.64 4.03
N SER A 370 6.23 16.55 4.06
CA SER A 370 4.90 16.45 3.46
C SER A 370 3.90 17.40 4.12
N LEU A 371 3.92 17.50 5.45
CA LEU A 371 3.09 18.47 6.18
C LEU A 371 3.40 19.89 5.73
N VAL A 372 4.69 20.25 5.64
CA VAL A 372 5.12 21.58 5.17
C VAL A 372 4.67 21.85 3.73
N LEU A 373 4.92 20.91 2.81
CA LEU A 373 4.53 21.08 1.41
C LEU A 373 3.01 21.11 1.25
N THR A 374 2.27 20.32 2.02
CA THR A 374 0.80 20.34 2.01
C THR A 374 0.30 21.72 2.45
N LEU A 375 0.77 22.25 3.57
CA LEU A 375 0.36 23.58 4.05
C LEU A 375 0.67 24.67 3.02
N LEU A 376 1.86 24.63 2.40
CA LEU A 376 2.23 25.58 1.36
C LEU A 376 1.34 25.45 0.11
N THR A 377 1.12 24.25 -0.38
CA THR A 377 0.40 24.04 -1.65
C THR A 377 -1.10 24.19 -1.52
N THR A 378 -1.71 23.71 -0.43
CA THR A 378 -3.16 23.70 -0.26
C THR A 378 -3.68 24.92 0.49
N VAL A 379 -2.98 25.41 1.53
CA VAL A 379 -3.48 26.54 2.34
C VAL A 379 -2.95 27.88 1.82
N VAL A 380 -1.64 27.97 1.55
CA VAL A 380 -0.99 29.23 1.15
C VAL A 380 -1.22 29.52 -0.34
N PHE A 381 -0.78 28.62 -1.22
CA PHE A 381 -0.89 28.81 -2.68
C PHE A 381 -2.24 28.41 -3.26
N LYS A 382 -3.00 27.55 -2.57
CA LYS A 382 -4.28 27.01 -3.02
C LYS A 382 -4.23 26.49 -4.47
N ASN A 383 -3.17 25.75 -4.79
CA ASN A 383 -2.90 25.27 -6.14
C ASN A 383 -2.87 23.73 -6.18
N LEU A 384 -3.83 23.15 -6.89
CA LEU A 384 -4.02 21.70 -6.97
C LEU A 384 -2.87 21.03 -7.70
N ASP A 385 -2.37 21.63 -8.79
CA ASP A 385 -1.26 21.11 -9.58
C ASP A 385 0.00 20.99 -8.71
N LEU A 386 0.31 22.04 -7.93
CA LEU A 386 1.44 22.04 -7.01
C LEU A 386 1.26 21.01 -5.89
N ALA A 387 0.05 20.86 -5.35
CA ALA A 387 -0.24 19.83 -4.35
C ALA A 387 0.00 18.43 -4.93
N ILE A 388 -0.42 18.19 -6.16
CA ILE A 388 -0.22 16.92 -6.86
C ILE A 388 1.26 16.66 -7.18
N VAL A 389 1.99 17.65 -7.70
CA VAL A 389 3.44 17.54 -7.97
C VAL A 389 4.21 17.27 -6.67
N SER A 390 3.78 17.85 -5.55
CA SER A 390 4.42 17.63 -4.25
C SER A 390 4.46 16.14 -3.86
N ILE A 391 3.46 15.33 -4.27
CA ILE A 391 3.44 13.89 -4.03
C ILE A 391 4.68 13.22 -4.64
N VAL A 392 4.97 13.48 -5.92
CA VAL A 392 6.14 12.87 -6.59
C VAL A 392 7.45 13.40 -6.01
N VAL A 393 7.52 14.69 -5.66
CA VAL A 393 8.69 15.27 -5.00
C VAL A 393 8.97 14.58 -3.66
N LEU A 394 7.94 14.35 -2.84
CA LEU A 394 8.05 13.67 -1.55
C LEU A 394 8.53 12.22 -1.71
N LEU A 395 7.97 11.51 -2.68
CA LEU A 395 8.33 10.12 -2.96
C LEU A 395 9.76 10.02 -3.50
N ALA A 396 10.17 10.94 -4.38
CA ALA A 396 11.54 11.06 -4.87
C ALA A 396 12.51 11.33 -3.71
N PHE A 397 12.20 12.30 -2.85
CA PHE A 397 13.00 12.63 -1.67
C PHE A 397 13.20 11.40 -0.77
N ARG A 398 12.11 10.72 -0.40
CA ARG A 398 12.17 9.50 0.42
C ARG A 398 13.06 8.44 -0.21
N CYS A 399 12.84 8.17 -1.50
CA CYS A 399 13.54 7.15 -2.26
C CYS A 399 15.05 7.44 -2.32
N ILE A 400 15.43 8.68 -2.66
CA ILE A 400 16.83 9.11 -2.76
C ILE A 400 17.54 9.04 -1.41
N VAL A 401 16.93 9.53 -0.34
CA VAL A 401 17.54 9.51 1.01
C VAL A 401 17.71 8.08 1.53
N ALA A 402 16.76 7.20 1.23
CA ALA A 402 16.85 5.78 1.59
C ALA A 402 17.91 5.05 0.75
N GLU A 403 18.00 5.33 -0.55
CA GLU A 403 19.02 4.75 -1.44
C GLU A 403 20.43 5.15 -1.04
N GLN A 404 20.65 6.41 -0.67
CA GLN A 404 21.96 6.88 -0.23
C GLN A 404 22.47 6.13 1.01
N ALA A 405 21.58 5.70 1.90
CA ALA A 405 21.96 4.89 3.04
C ALA A 405 22.38 3.48 2.64
N VAL A 406 21.62 2.83 1.76
CA VAL A 406 22.00 1.52 1.19
C VAL A 406 23.34 1.63 0.46
N ALA A 407 23.51 2.67 -0.35
CA ALA A 407 24.72 2.87 -1.13
C ALA A 407 25.96 3.08 -0.23
N ARG A 408 25.80 3.76 0.90
CA ARG A 408 26.87 3.94 1.89
C ARG A 408 27.25 2.63 2.56
N GLU A 409 26.28 1.82 2.97
CA GLU A 409 26.52 0.54 3.65
C GLU A 409 27.08 -0.54 2.71
N LEU A 410 26.79 -0.44 1.41
CA LEU A 410 27.32 -1.34 0.38
C LEU A 410 28.59 -0.80 -0.31
N GLU A 411 29.06 0.39 0.09
CA GLU A 411 30.22 1.09 -0.47
C GLU A 411 30.14 1.25 -2.01
N ILE A 412 28.96 1.61 -2.53
CA ILE A 412 28.71 1.82 -3.96
C ILE A 412 28.40 3.27 -4.29
N HIS A 413 28.70 3.66 -5.54
CA HIS A 413 28.39 4.99 -6.06
C HIS A 413 27.14 4.96 -6.94
N VAL A 414 26.05 5.56 -6.46
CA VAL A 414 24.75 5.63 -7.17
C VAL A 414 24.35 7.06 -7.59
N LYS A 415 25.15 8.08 -7.26
CA LYS A 415 24.79 9.50 -7.43
C LYS A 415 24.50 9.88 -8.88
N SER A 416 25.34 9.46 -9.83
CA SER A 416 25.15 9.75 -11.25
C SER A 416 23.85 9.14 -11.77
N ASP A 417 23.49 7.96 -11.29
CA ASP A 417 22.29 7.27 -11.75
C ASP A 417 21.02 7.92 -11.20
N ILE A 418 21.04 8.31 -9.92
CA ILE A 418 19.95 9.08 -9.30
C ILE A 418 19.71 10.37 -10.10
N TYR A 419 20.78 11.05 -10.53
CA TYR A 419 20.66 12.24 -11.35
C TYR A 419 19.92 11.97 -12.67
N PHE A 420 20.29 10.91 -13.41
CA PHE A 420 19.60 10.55 -14.65
C PHE A 420 18.14 10.17 -14.44
N GLU A 421 17.82 9.48 -13.34
CA GLU A 421 16.45 9.09 -13.00
C GLU A 421 15.56 10.29 -12.69
N VAL A 422 16.07 11.24 -11.90
CA VAL A 422 15.37 12.50 -11.61
C VAL A 422 15.23 13.33 -12.88
N LEU A 423 16.28 13.43 -13.70
CA LEU A 423 16.26 14.17 -14.96
C LEU A 423 15.19 13.62 -15.91
N LEU A 424 15.16 12.30 -16.15
CA LEU A 424 14.16 11.68 -17.02
C LEU A 424 12.75 11.84 -16.48
N THR A 425 12.57 11.75 -15.16
CA THR A 425 11.28 12.00 -14.52
C THR A 425 10.82 13.44 -14.74
N MET A 426 11.73 14.41 -14.59
CA MET A 426 11.43 15.82 -14.85
C MET A 426 11.11 16.07 -16.33
N VAL A 427 11.87 15.48 -17.26
CA VAL A 427 11.58 15.56 -18.69
C VAL A 427 10.19 14.99 -18.98
N PHE A 428 9.82 13.84 -18.41
CA PHE A 428 8.50 13.25 -18.58
C PHE A 428 7.38 14.19 -18.09
N ILE A 429 7.50 14.72 -16.87
CA ILE A 429 6.50 15.60 -16.27
C ILE A 429 6.36 16.89 -17.09
N VAL A 430 7.48 17.57 -17.38
CA VAL A 430 7.47 18.87 -18.08
C VAL A 430 6.99 18.69 -19.51
N ALA A 431 7.53 17.71 -20.25
CA ALA A 431 7.10 17.45 -21.62
C ALA A 431 5.63 17.04 -21.67
N GLY A 432 5.21 16.12 -20.81
CA GLY A 432 3.85 15.59 -20.80
C GLY A 432 2.79 16.58 -20.31
N TRP A 433 3.18 17.58 -19.51
CA TRP A 433 2.28 18.63 -19.03
C TRP A 433 2.13 19.80 -20.01
N PHE A 434 3.25 20.26 -20.59
CA PHE A 434 3.28 21.49 -21.40
C PHE A 434 3.23 21.26 -22.92
N LEU A 435 3.64 20.08 -23.42
CA LEU A 435 3.69 19.81 -24.86
C LEU A 435 2.50 18.97 -25.33
N PRO A 436 2.14 19.05 -26.64
CA PRO A 436 1.19 18.12 -27.25
C PRO A 436 1.62 16.66 -27.07
N PRO A 437 0.67 15.70 -26.91
CA PRO A 437 0.99 14.32 -26.56
C PRO A 437 2.02 13.65 -27.48
N MET A 438 1.92 13.84 -28.80
CA MET A 438 2.87 13.24 -29.76
C MET A 438 4.29 13.79 -29.60
N ILE A 439 4.42 15.10 -29.38
CA ILE A 439 5.72 15.75 -29.18
C ILE A 439 6.33 15.29 -27.85
N ALA A 440 5.51 15.20 -26.79
CA ALA A 440 5.94 14.71 -25.50
C ALA A 440 6.46 13.27 -25.55
N ILE A 441 5.75 12.37 -26.25
CA ILE A 441 6.16 10.97 -26.46
C ILE A 441 7.51 10.91 -27.16
N ILE A 442 7.64 11.61 -28.30
CA ILE A 442 8.87 11.58 -29.09
C ILE A 442 10.06 12.10 -28.28
N LEU A 443 9.88 13.24 -27.60
CA LEU A 443 10.92 13.82 -26.75
C LEU A 443 11.35 12.85 -25.64
N TYR A 444 10.39 12.23 -24.95
CA TYR A 444 10.69 11.27 -23.89
C TYR A 444 11.38 10.01 -24.45
N ILE A 445 10.94 9.47 -25.59
CA ILE A 445 11.60 8.32 -26.25
C ILE A 445 13.05 8.65 -26.60
N VAL A 446 13.33 9.84 -27.12
CA VAL A 446 14.69 10.27 -27.46
C VAL A 446 15.56 10.36 -26.21
N CYS A 447 15.10 11.05 -25.17
CA CYS A 447 15.85 11.16 -23.91
C CYS A 447 16.07 9.78 -23.25
N TYR A 448 15.05 8.92 -23.27
CA TYR A 448 15.14 7.55 -22.76
C TYR A 448 16.11 6.70 -23.58
N GLY A 449 16.11 6.83 -24.91
CA GLY A 449 17.06 6.15 -25.80
C GLY A 449 18.51 6.55 -25.53
N VAL A 450 18.77 7.85 -25.32
CA VAL A 450 20.10 8.35 -24.91
C VAL A 450 20.52 7.74 -23.58
N TYR A 451 19.63 7.71 -22.59
CA TYR A 451 19.88 7.07 -21.31
C TYR A 451 20.24 5.58 -21.44
N LEU A 452 19.48 4.81 -22.24
CA LEU A 452 19.77 3.40 -22.50
C LEU A 452 21.14 3.21 -23.16
N TRP A 453 21.49 4.08 -24.10
CA TRP A 453 22.78 4.04 -24.77
C TRP A 453 23.94 4.28 -23.79
N MET A 454 23.82 5.29 -22.92
CA MET A 454 24.80 5.54 -21.85
C MET A 454 24.92 4.36 -20.88
N LYS A 455 23.83 3.63 -20.62
CA LYS A 455 23.80 2.48 -19.72
C LYS A 455 24.16 1.13 -20.36
N LYS A 456 24.39 1.08 -21.68
CA LYS A 456 24.65 -0.17 -22.42
C LYS A 456 25.80 -1.00 -21.83
N ALA A 457 26.90 -0.36 -21.45
CA ALA A 457 28.06 -1.06 -20.87
C ALA A 457 27.73 -1.71 -19.51
N SER A 458 27.03 -0.97 -18.63
CA SER A 458 26.59 -1.50 -17.33
C SER A 458 25.58 -2.64 -17.46
N LEU A 459 24.68 -2.60 -18.45
CA LEU A 459 23.71 -3.66 -18.73
C LEU A 459 24.41 -4.96 -19.17
N HIS A 460 25.42 -4.86 -20.05
CA HIS A 460 26.20 -6.04 -20.47
C HIS A 460 26.99 -6.65 -19.32
N ALA A 461 27.55 -5.83 -18.42
CA ALA A 461 28.21 -6.31 -17.21
C ALA A 461 27.24 -7.03 -16.26
N THR A 462 26.03 -6.49 -16.08
CA THR A 462 24.98 -7.12 -15.27
C THR A 462 24.59 -8.51 -15.76
N VAL A 463 24.41 -8.71 -17.08
CA VAL A 463 24.06 -10.03 -17.65
C VAL A 463 25.16 -11.05 -17.37
N ARG A 464 26.43 -10.63 -17.38
CA ARG A 464 27.58 -11.47 -17.05
C ARG A 464 27.60 -11.85 -15.56
N ASN A 465 27.40 -10.85 -14.69
CA ASN A 465 27.42 -11.04 -13.23
C ASN A 465 26.27 -11.92 -12.75
N LEU A 466 25.06 -11.73 -13.30
CA LEU A 466 23.89 -12.56 -12.95
C LEU A 466 24.11 -14.03 -13.33
N LYS A 467 24.70 -14.30 -14.51
CA LYS A 467 25.06 -15.66 -14.94
C LYS A 467 26.08 -16.32 -13.99
N GLN A 468 27.09 -15.58 -13.54
CA GLN A 468 28.10 -16.09 -12.60
C GLN A 468 27.58 -16.26 -11.16
N SER A 469 26.55 -15.51 -10.75
CA SER A 469 25.95 -15.62 -9.41
C SER A 469 24.92 -16.75 -9.27
N LEU A 470 24.42 -17.26 -10.39
CA LEU A 470 23.42 -18.35 -10.47
C LEU A 470 24.05 -19.72 -10.79
N SER A 471 25.32 -19.74 -11.21
CA SER A 471 26.19 -20.93 -11.25
C SER A 471 26.88 -21.13 -9.91
#